data_AF-A0AA35THZ9-F1
#
_entry.id   AF-A0AA35THZ9-F1
#
_cell.length_a   1.000
_cell.length_b   1.000
_cell.length_c   1.000
_cell.angle_alpha   90.00
_cell.angle_beta   90.00
_cell.angle_gamma   90.00
#
_symmetry.space_group_name_H-M   'P 1'
#
loop_
_entity.id
_entity.type
_entity.pdbx_description
1 polymer ?
#
loop_
_entity_poly.entity_id
_entity_poly.type
_entity_poly.pdbx_seq_one_letter_code
_entity_poly.pdbx_strand_id
1 'polypeptide(L)'
;VHTYIHQWERRNFGAKCVPFLNKVVKLYSTPCPCVAGYVFENLPGGVFYDLVRVFLSVELTLTFPIVFKPASDVAEEIWYNFLMVFVRLGRLKFVEQLYTSSSMYYRVGRYTMLCILRTLLVMVSWSIAVGIPRFELCLALVGSLATTILAFILPPLFHLALKWRVTSIARRVFHILLLVGGIAASGVATGINLYTAIEDRGSVDSCSSIRAQCQAKDTPTGHCFTS
;
A
#
# COMPACT_ATOMS: atom_id res chain seq x y z
N VAL A 1 13.01 -20.93 -26.79
CA VAL A 1 11.83 -20.26 -26.17
C VAL A 1 11.15 -19.29 -27.14
N HIS A 2 11.89 -18.39 -27.78
CA HIS A 2 11.36 -17.41 -28.77
C HIS A 2 10.56 -18.04 -29.93
N THR A 3 10.98 -19.20 -30.43
CA THR A 3 10.31 -19.91 -31.53
C THR A 3 9.00 -20.58 -31.13
N TYR A 4 8.85 -20.95 -29.85
CA TYR A 4 7.66 -21.64 -29.33
C TYR A 4 6.51 -20.66 -29.05
N ILE A 5 6.83 -19.44 -28.61
CA ILE A 5 5.86 -18.35 -28.41
C ILE A 5 5.22 -17.96 -29.75
N HIS A 6 6.04 -17.82 -30.79
CA HIS A 6 5.58 -17.46 -32.13
C HIS A 6 4.65 -18.50 -32.80
N GLN A 7 4.77 -19.78 -32.42
CA GLN A 7 3.88 -20.84 -32.92
C GLN A 7 2.56 -20.93 -32.15
N TRP A 8 2.55 -20.57 -30.86
CA TRP A 8 1.34 -20.57 -30.04
C TRP A 8 0.43 -19.38 -30.38
N GLU A 9 1.02 -18.21 -30.60
CA GLU A 9 0.32 -16.95 -30.89
C GLU A 9 -0.42 -16.97 -32.24
N ARG A 10 0.16 -17.64 -33.25
CA ARG A 10 -0.47 -17.84 -34.56
C ARG A 10 -1.70 -18.77 -34.54
N ARG A 11 -1.84 -19.63 -33.53
CA ARG A 11 -2.97 -20.57 -33.44
C ARG A 11 -4.18 -19.98 -32.73
N ASN A 12 -3.99 -19.07 -31.78
CA ASN A 12 -5.07 -18.58 -30.90
C ASN A 12 -5.58 -17.18 -31.26
N PHE A 13 -4.76 -16.32 -31.88
CA PHE A 13 -5.17 -14.98 -32.25
C PHE A 13 -4.98 -14.80 -33.75
N GLY A 14 -6.08 -14.61 -34.48
CA GLY A 14 -6.08 -14.47 -35.94
C GLY A 14 -5.04 -13.45 -36.44
N ALA A 15 -4.57 -13.64 -37.68
CA ALA A 15 -3.42 -12.97 -38.29
C ALA A 15 -3.39 -11.42 -38.21
N LYS A 16 -4.51 -10.78 -37.90
CA LYS A 16 -4.64 -9.32 -37.72
C LYS A 16 -4.21 -8.83 -36.33
N CYS A 17 -4.19 -9.67 -35.29
CA CYS A 17 -3.73 -9.29 -33.94
C CYS A 17 -2.23 -9.50 -33.74
N VAL A 18 -1.60 -10.36 -34.55
CA VAL A 18 -0.17 -10.66 -34.50
C VAL A 18 0.71 -9.40 -34.66
N PRO A 19 0.46 -8.45 -35.58
CA PRO A 19 1.31 -7.26 -35.68
C PRO A 19 1.16 -6.30 -34.48
N PHE A 20 -0.01 -6.25 -33.83
CA PHE A 20 -0.21 -5.44 -32.63
C PHE A 20 0.51 -6.04 -31.42
N LEU A 21 0.35 -7.35 -31.18
CA LEU A 21 1.09 -8.04 -30.14
C LEU A 21 2.60 -7.99 -30.38
N ASN A 22 3.06 -8.18 -31.61
CA ASN A 22 4.50 -8.13 -31.90
C ASN A 22 5.06 -6.71 -31.70
N LYS A 23 4.25 -5.65 -31.92
CA LYS A 23 4.65 -4.27 -31.61
C LYS A 23 4.70 -4.03 -30.10
N VAL A 24 3.74 -4.57 -29.34
CA VAL A 24 3.73 -4.52 -27.87
C VAL A 24 4.92 -5.31 -27.30
N VAL A 25 5.14 -6.55 -27.75
CA VAL A 25 6.28 -7.41 -27.34
C VAL A 25 7.62 -6.77 -27.69
N LYS A 26 7.73 -6.10 -28.86
CA LYS A 26 8.96 -5.39 -29.25
C LYS A 26 9.19 -4.11 -28.44
N LEU A 27 8.13 -3.41 -28.02
CA LEU A 27 8.18 -2.32 -27.04
C LEU A 27 8.60 -2.81 -25.65
N TYR A 28 8.19 -4.02 -25.24
CA TYR A 28 8.65 -4.67 -24.01
C TYR A 28 10.09 -5.19 -24.11
N SER A 29 10.65 -5.32 -25.32
CA SER A 29 11.95 -5.97 -25.55
C SER A 29 13.09 -5.00 -25.82
N THR A 30 12.85 -3.69 -25.89
CA THR A 30 13.91 -2.66 -25.83
C THR A 30 14.28 -2.41 -24.37
N PRO A 31 15.54 -2.62 -23.95
CA PRO A 31 15.94 -2.47 -22.56
C PRO A 31 16.15 -0.99 -22.25
N CYS A 32 15.08 -0.23 -22.00
CA CYS A 32 15.21 0.91 -21.09
C CYS A 32 15.10 0.32 -19.68
N PRO A 33 16.19 0.31 -18.87
CA PRO A 33 16.29 -0.47 -17.62
C PRO A 33 15.43 0.07 -16.46
N CYS A 34 14.42 0.89 -16.75
CA CYS A 34 13.65 1.66 -15.77
C CYS A 34 12.17 1.30 -15.84
N VAL A 35 11.80 0.13 -15.30
CA VAL A 35 10.40 -0.27 -15.11
C VAL A 35 9.79 0.58 -13.99
N ALA A 36 8.69 1.26 -14.27
CA ALA A 36 7.92 1.98 -13.25
C ALA A 36 7.26 0.99 -12.28
N GLY A 37 7.12 1.39 -11.02
CA GLY A 37 6.45 0.55 -10.01
C GLY A 37 5.00 0.24 -10.37
N TYR A 38 4.29 1.23 -10.92
CA TYR A 38 2.93 1.04 -11.39
C TYR A 38 2.90 0.37 -12.76
N VAL A 39 2.07 -0.66 -12.89
CA VAL A 39 1.88 -1.39 -14.15
C VAL A 39 1.46 -0.44 -15.28
N PHE A 40 0.57 0.53 -15.01
CA PHE A 40 0.04 1.42 -16.04
C PHE A 40 1.03 2.47 -16.55
N GLU A 41 2.03 2.85 -15.76
CA GLU A 41 3.10 3.78 -16.19
C GLU A 41 4.05 3.15 -17.22
N ASN A 42 4.04 1.82 -17.33
CA ASN A 42 4.84 1.08 -18.31
C ASN A 42 4.12 0.91 -19.66
N LEU A 43 2.87 1.37 -19.80
CA LEU A 43 2.15 1.27 -21.07
C LEU A 43 2.58 2.37 -22.06
N PRO A 44 2.56 2.07 -23.37
CA PRO A 44 2.78 3.09 -24.38
C PRO A 44 1.70 4.17 -24.27
N GLY A 45 2.11 5.44 -24.36
CA GLY A 45 1.20 6.58 -24.28
C GLY A 45 0.12 6.54 -25.37
N GLY A 46 -1.08 7.00 -25.03
CA GLY A 46 -2.23 7.07 -25.96
C GLY A 46 -3.57 6.96 -25.24
N VAL A 47 -4.65 6.92 -26.01
CA VAL A 47 -6.04 6.90 -25.49
C VAL A 47 -6.29 5.71 -24.54
N PHE A 48 -5.64 4.57 -24.77
CA PHE A 48 -5.75 3.41 -23.89
C PHE A 48 -5.15 3.66 -22.49
N TYR A 49 -4.01 4.35 -22.41
CA TYR A 49 -3.38 4.73 -21.15
C TYR A 49 -4.29 5.65 -20.31
N ASP A 50 -4.88 6.66 -20.96
CA ASP A 50 -5.78 7.61 -20.28
C ASP A 50 -7.06 6.92 -19.79
N LEU A 51 -7.64 6.03 -20.60
CA LEU A 51 -8.82 5.26 -20.22
C LEU A 51 -8.55 4.39 -18.98
N VAL A 52 -7.45 3.61 -18.98
CA VAL A 52 -7.09 2.78 -17.83
C VAL A 52 -6.92 3.62 -16.56
N ARG A 53 -6.27 4.79 -16.67
CA ARG A 53 -6.07 5.70 -15.55
C ARG A 53 -7.38 6.25 -14.98
N VAL A 54 -8.34 6.60 -15.84
CA VAL A 54 -9.67 7.06 -15.42
C VAL A 54 -10.44 5.93 -14.73
N PHE A 55 -10.46 4.72 -15.32
CA PHE A 55 -11.14 3.58 -14.72
C PHE A 55 -10.58 3.24 -13.33
N LEU A 56 -9.27 3.19 -13.18
CA LEU A 56 -8.62 2.96 -11.88
C LEU A 56 -8.94 4.05 -10.86
N SER A 57 -8.97 5.32 -11.28
CA SER A 57 -9.33 6.43 -10.39
C SER A 57 -10.80 6.34 -9.92
N VAL A 58 -11.71 5.94 -10.81
CA VAL A 58 -13.12 5.74 -10.46
C VAL A 58 -13.27 4.56 -9.51
N GLU A 59 -12.59 3.44 -9.78
CA GLU A 59 -12.58 2.26 -8.91
C GLU A 59 -12.10 2.58 -7.49
N LEU A 60 -11.00 3.33 -7.36
CA LEU A 60 -10.48 3.77 -6.06
C LEU A 60 -11.46 4.68 -5.33
N THR A 61 -12.12 5.60 -6.06
CA THR A 61 -13.11 6.53 -5.47
C THR A 61 -14.32 5.78 -4.92
N LEU A 62 -14.77 4.73 -5.62
CA LEU A 62 -15.90 3.90 -5.20
C LEU A 62 -15.53 2.94 -4.06
N THR A 63 -14.30 2.42 -4.06
CA THR A 63 -13.83 1.45 -3.06
C THR A 63 -13.49 2.12 -1.73
N PHE A 64 -12.97 3.35 -1.76
CA PHE A 64 -12.56 4.08 -0.56
C PHE A 64 -13.65 4.18 0.53
N PRO A 65 -14.89 4.64 0.27
CA PRO A 65 -15.92 4.71 1.30
C PRO A 65 -16.35 3.33 1.83
N ILE A 66 -16.34 2.30 0.98
CA ILE A 66 -16.72 0.93 1.34
C ILE A 66 -15.74 0.37 2.37
N VAL A 67 -14.43 0.55 2.16
CA VAL A 67 -13.39 0.08 3.08
C VAL A 67 -13.29 0.98 4.32
N PHE A 68 -13.51 2.29 4.16
CA PHE A 68 -13.32 3.25 5.24
C PHE A 68 -14.37 3.15 6.34
N LYS A 69 -15.64 2.84 6.01
CA LYS A 69 -16.73 2.79 7.01
C LYS A 69 -16.47 1.78 8.15
N PRO A 70 -16.19 0.49 7.89
CA PRO A 70 -15.91 -0.45 8.97
C PRO A 70 -14.60 -0.11 9.69
N ALA A 71 -13.59 0.40 8.97
CA ALA A 71 -12.32 0.79 9.56
C ALA A 71 -12.49 1.96 10.55
N SER A 72 -13.31 2.97 10.23
CA SER A 72 -13.56 4.09 11.12
C SER A 72 -14.30 3.68 12.38
N ASP A 73 -15.25 2.75 12.27
CA ASP A 73 -16.04 2.28 13.41
C ASP A 73 -15.14 1.52 14.41
N VAL A 74 -14.25 0.65 13.91
CA VAL A 74 -13.27 -0.07 14.74
C VAL A 74 -12.24 0.88 15.33
N ALA A 75 -11.73 1.83 14.53
CA ALA A 75 -10.76 2.81 15.00
C ALA A 75 -11.32 3.68 16.12
N GLU A 76 -12.60 4.06 16.04
CA GLU A 76 -13.30 4.81 17.07
C GLU A 76 -13.36 4.05 18.40
N GLU A 77 -13.71 2.77 18.39
CA GLU A 77 -13.72 1.94 19.59
C GLU A 77 -12.33 1.79 20.23
N ILE A 78 -11.30 1.56 19.41
CA ILE A 78 -9.92 1.43 19.88
C ILE A 78 -9.44 2.74 20.51
N TRP A 79 -9.68 3.87 19.84
CA TRP A 79 -9.27 5.18 20.35
C TRP A 79 -9.99 5.60 21.60
N TYR A 80 -11.29 5.33 21.70
CA TYR A 80 -12.04 5.59 22.91
C TYR A 80 -11.44 4.82 24.11
N ASN A 81 -11.22 3.51 23.93
CA ASN A 81 -10.65 2.66 24.96
C ASN A 81 -9.24 3.10 25.35
N PHE A 82 -8.40 3.43 24.36
CA PHE A 82 -7.04 3.89 24.59
C PHE A 82 -7.00 5.24 25.32
N LEU A 83 -7.80 6.21 24.88
CA LEU A 83 -7.92 7.53 25.51
C LEU A 83 -8.35 7.40 26.98
N MET A 84 -9.32 6.54 27.27
CA MET A 84 -9.80 6.29 28.64
C MET A 84 -8.71 5.66 29.52
N VAL A 85 -7.90 4.74 29.00
CA VAL A 85 -6.74 4.19 29.72
C VAL A 85 -5.71 5.29 29.99
N PHE A 86 -5.40 6.12 28.99
CA PHE A 86 -4.43 7.20 29.12
C PHE A 86 -4.87 8.27 30.13
N VAL A 87 -6.16 8.65 30.13
CA VAL A 87 -6.72 9.60 31.12
C VAL A 87 -6.66 9.03 32.54
N ARG A 88 -6.97 7.73 32.72
CA ARG A 88 -6.80 7.03 34.01
C ARG A 88 -5.35 7.02 34.47
N LEU A 89 -4.40 6.78 33.57
CA LEU A 89 -2.97 6.81 33.87
C LEU A 89 -2.48 8.23 34.20
N GLY A 90 -2.96 9.23 33.46
CA GLY A 90 -2.51 10.62 33.53
C GLY A 90 -3.01 11.41 34.75
N ARG A 91 -3.81 10.82 35.66
CA ARG A 91 -4.41 11.48 36.83
C ARG A 91 -5.16 12.79 36.49
N LEU A 92 -5.62 12.95 35.26
CA LEU A 92 -6.38 14.13 34.82
C LEU A 92 -7.84 14.00 35.25
N LYS A 93 -8.09 14.16 36.56
CA LYS A 93 -9.45 14.09 37.16
C LYS A 93 -10.43 15.07 36.51
N PHE A 94 -9.94 16.18 35.96
CA PHE A 94 -10.75 17.17 35.24
C PHE A 94 -11.35 16.62 33.95
N VAL A 95 -10.57 15.81 33.20
CA VAL A 95 -11.03 15.21 31.93
C VAL A 95 -12.01 14.07 32.21
N GLU A 96 -11.74 13.25 33.23
CA GLU A 96 -12.66 12.19 33.67
C GLU A 96 -14.04 12.75 34.08
N GLN A 97 -14.07 13.90 34.75
CA GLN A 97 -15.31 14.54 35.19
C GLN A 97 -16.12 15.16 34.05
N LEU A 98 -15.45 15.65 32.99
CA LEU A 98 -16.10 16.12 31.77
C LEU A 98 -16.61 14.97 30.89
N TYR A 99 -16.03 13.77 31.01
CA TYR A 99 -16.35 12.63 30.16
C TYR A 99 -17.40 11.68 30.77
N THR A 100 -17.53 11.64 32.09
CA THR A 100 -18.44 10.72 32.80
C THR A 100 -19.84 11.30 33.06
N SER A 101 -20.04 12.61 32.87
CA SER A 101 -21.26 13.31 33.27
C SER A 101 -22.01 13.88 32.06
N SER A 102 -23.18 13.28 31.74
CA SER A 102 -24.23 13.77 30.83
C SER A 102 -24.32 13.18 29.40
N SER A 103 -25.50 12.62 29.12
CA SER A 103 -25.97 11.95 27.89
C SER A 103 -25.83 12.77 26.58
N MET A 104 -25.56 14.07 26.65
CA MET A 104 -25.44 14.88 25.43
C MET A 104 -23.97 15.02 24.98
N TYR A 105 -23.02 14.99 25.92
CA TYR A 105 -21.59 15.17 25.65
C TYR A 105 -20.97 13.96 24.95
N TYR A 106 -21.47 12.73 25.16
CA TYR A 106 -20.94 11.55 24.48
C TYR A 106 -21.20 11.56 22.97
N ARG A 107 -22.32 12.14 22.50
CA ARG A 107 -22.62 12.25 21.06
C ARG A 107 -21.69 13.25 20.40
N VAL A 108 -21.59 14.45 20.97
CA VAL A 108 -20.75 15.53 20.43
C VAL A 108 -19.27 15.15 20.50
N GLY A 109 -18.81 14.56 21.61
CA GLY A 109 -17.45 14.08 21.76
C GLY A 109 -17.06 13.02 20.72
N ARG A 110 -17.96 12.07 20.41
CA ARG A 110 -17.75 11.09 19.33
C ARG A 110 -17.57 11.75 17.97
N TYR A 111 -18.50 12.63 17.58
CA TYR A 111 -18.42 13.31 16.29
C TYR A 111 -17.14 14.15 16.15
N THR A 112 -16.76 14.88 17.20
CA THR A 112 -15.53 15.68 17.19
C THR A 112 -14.29 14.79 17.06
N MET A 113 -14.21 13.69 17.80
CA MET A 113 -13.11 12.72 17.69
C MET A 113 -13.02 12.09 16.30
N LEU A 114 -14.17 11.77 15.70
CA LEU A 114 -14.24 11.19 14.36
C LEU A 114 -13.76 12.18 13.30
N CYS A 115 -14.14 13.46 13.42
CA CYS A 115 -13.63 14.53 12.56
C CYS A 115 -12.11 14.71 12.72
N ILE A 116 -11.59 14.67 13.94
CA ILE A 116 -10.15 14.77 14.21
C ILE A 116 -9.40 13.59 13.59
N LEU A 117 -9.87 12.36 13.81
CA LEU A 117 -9.24 11.15 13.27
C LEU A 117 -9.25 11.16 11.74
N ARG A 118 -10.38 11.57 11.13
CA ARG A 118 -10.49 11.69 9.67
C ARG A 118 -9.52 12.73 9.12
N THR A 119 -9.41 13.88 9.79
CA THR A 119 -8.46 14.94 9.41
C THR A 119 -7.03 14.44 9.51
N LEU A 120 -6.69 13.74 10.60
CA LEU A 120 -5.35 13.18 10.82
C LEU A 120 -4.99 12.12 9.78
N LEU A 121 -5.91 11.21 9.44
CA LEU A 121 -5.69 10.19 8.39
C LEU A 121 -5.45 10.83 7.02
N VAL A 122 -6.20 11.88 6.68
CA VAL A 122 -6.00 12.62 5.42
C VAL A 122 -4.66 13.33 5.42
N MET A 123 -4.27 13.96 6.54
CA MET A 123 -2.97 14.64 6.67
C MET A 123 -1.80 13.66 6.56
N VAL A 124 -1.91 12.47 7.16
CA VAL A 124 -0.88 11.41 7.04
C VAL A 124 -0.81 10.91 5.59
N SER A 125 -1.95 10.66 4.96
CA SER A 125 -2.01 10.21 3.56
C SER A 125 -1.38 11.23 2.60
N TRP A 126 -1.68 12.52 2.81
CA TRP A 126 -1.07 13.62 2.07
C TRP A 126 0.44 13.70 2.31
N SER A 127 0.89 13.55 3.55
CA SER A 127 2.31 13.55 3.90
C SER A 127 3.06 12.40 3.23
N ILE A 128 2.46 11.21 3.18
CA ILE A 128 3.02 10.04 2.46
C ILE A 128 3.10 10.32 0.95
N ALA A 129 2.03 10.88 0.37
CA ALA A 129 1.98 11.20 -1.05
C ALA A 129 3.04 12.22 -1.48
N VAL A 130 3.37 13.19 -0.62
CA VAL A 130 4.43 14.18 -0.88
C VAL A 130 5.81 13.60 -0.56
N GLY A 131 5.93 12.76 0.47
CA GLY A 131 7.21 12.27 0.97
C GLY A 131 7.81 11.08 0.22
N ILE A 132 6.99 10.23 -0.41
CA ILE A 132 7.44 8.96 -0.99
C ILE A 132 7.09 8.90 -2.49
N PRO A 133 8.08 9.06 -3.39
CA PRO A 133 7.85 9.07 -4.84
C PRO A 133 7.53 7.67 -5.42
N ARG A 134 7.63 6.59 -4.63
CA ARG A 134 7.33 5.22 -5.05
C ARG A 134 6.30 4.56 -4.15
N PHE A 135 5.11 4.34 -4.69
CA PHE A 135 4.00 3.70 -3.99
C PHE A 135 4.27 2.24 -3.61
N GLU A 136 5.06 1.51 -4.41
CA GLU A 136 5.41 0.12 -4.11
C GLU A 136 6.09 -0.04 -2.74
N LEU A 137 6.95 0.91 -2.35
CA LEU A 137 7.58 0.93 -1.03
C LEU A 137 6.55 1.13 0.09
N CYS A 138 5.57 2.01 -0.13
CA CYS A 138 4.47 2.22 0.82
C CYS A 138 3.60 0.97 0.94
N LEU A 139 3.27 0.34 -0.19
CA LEU A 139 2.43 -0.85 -0.24
C LEU A 139 3.14 -2.05 0.41
N ALA A 140 4.43 -2.24 0.14
CA ALA A 140 5.25 -3.27 0.77
C ALA A 140 5.37 -3.07 2.29
N LEU A 141 5.58 -1.82 2.73
CA LEU A 141 5.65 -1.49 4.15
C LEU A 141 4.31 -1.77 4.84
N VAL A 142 3.21 -1.18 4.35
CA VAL A 142 1.86 -1.36 4.92
C VAL A 142 1.46 -2.83 4.88
N GLY A 143 1.73 -3.53 3.78
CA GLY A 143 1.43 -4.96 3.62
C GLY A 143 2.19 -5.82 4.62
N SER A 144 3.48 -5.58 4.81
CA SER A 144 4.30 -6.33 5.79
C SER A 144 3.87 -6.08 7.24
N LEU A 145 3.52 -4.84 7.59
CA LEU A 145 3.04 -4.47 8.92
C LEU A 145 1.66 -5.08 9.20
N ALA A 146 0.72 -4.91 8.27
CA ALA A 146 -0.65 -5.42 8.40
C ALA A 146 -0.65 -6.96 8.47
N THR A 147 0.12 -7.62 7.61
CA THR A 147 0.26 -9.08 7.61
C THR A 147 0.86 -9.56 8.91
N THR A 148 1.90 -8.90 9.43
CA THR A 148 2.50 -9.29 10.72
C THR A 148 1.49 -9.20 11.86
N ILE A 149 0.74 -8.10 11.92
CA ILE A 149 -0.26 -7.89 12.97
C ILE A 149 -1.38 -8.94 12.86
N LEU A 150 -1.96 -9.12 11.67
CA LEU A 150 -3.13 -9.98 11.48
C LEU A 150 -2.79 -11.48 11.48
N ALA A 151 -1.66 -11.87 10.90
CA ALA A 151 -1.31 -13.28 10.73
C ALA A 151 -0.50 -13.84 11.91
N PHE A 152 0.44 -13.07 12.46
CA PHE A 152 1.35 -13.56 13.50
C PHE A 152 0.97 -13.11 14.90
N ILE A 153 0.48 -11.88 15.07
CA ILE A 153 0.21 -11.33 16.41
C ILE A 153 -1.22 -11.64 16.87
N LEU A 154 -2.21 -11.43 16.00
CA LEU A 154 -3.63 -11.51 16.38
C LEU A 154 -4.09 -12.92 16.82
N PRO A 155 -3.76 -14.03 16.12
CA PRO A 155 -4.26 -15.35 16.50
C PRO A 155 -3.70 -15.86 17.85
N PRO A 156 -2.39 -15.72 18.15
CA PRO A 156 -1.86 -15.98 19.47
C PRO A 156 -2.50 -15.11 20.54
N LEU A 157 -2.71 -13.82 20.28
CA LEU A 157 -3.28 -12.90 21.26
C LEU A 157 -4.67 -13.37 21.72
N PHE A 158 -5.55 -13.75 20.79
CA PHE A 158 -6.88 -14.25 21.13
C PHE A 158 -6.85 -15.58 21.87
N HIS A 159 -6.03 -16.54 21.41
CA HIS A 159 -5.92 -17.83 22.08
C HIS A 159 -5.39 -17.68 23.52
N LEU A 160 -4.43 -16.76 23.70
CA LEU A 160 -3.81 -16.47 24.98
C LEU A 160 -4.76 -15.73 25.91
N ALA A 161 -5.52 -14.75 25.40
CA ALA A 161 -6.54 -14.03 26.16
C ALA A 161 -7.68 -14.93 26.66
N LEU A 162 -8.18 -15.86 25.82
CA LEU A 162 -9.29 -16.74 26.22
C LEU A 162 -8.86 -17.93 27.10
N LYS A 163 -7.67 -18.50 26.89
CA LYS A 163 -7.25 -19.75 27.55
C LYS A 163 -6.00 -19.63 28.44
N TRP A 164 -5.70 -18.42 28.94
CA TRP A 164 -4.50 -18.17 29.78
C TRP A 164 -4.38 -19.11 30.98
N ARG A 165 -5.48 -19.49 31.65
CA ARG A 165 -5.41 -20.31 32.88
C ARG A 165 -5.28 -21.81 32.64
N VAL A 166 -5.77 -22.33 31.52
CA VAL A 166 -5.94 -23.78 31.29
C VAL A 166 -4.88 -24.37 30.35
N THR A 167 -4.16 -23.53 29.61
CA THR A 167 -3.19 -23.98 28.60
C THR A 167 -1.87 -24.45 29.19
N SER A 168 -1.33 -25.51 28.59
CA SER A 168 -0.01 -26.08 28.90
C SER A 168 1.13 -25.10 28.59
N ILE A 169 2.17 -25.14 29.41
CA ILE A 169 3.33 -24.23 29.35
C ILE A 169 4.02 -24.27 27.97
N ALA A 170 4.18 -25.45 27.36
CA ALA A 170 4.77 -25.58 26.03
C ALA A 170 4.02 -24.78 24.95
N ARG A 171 2.68 -24.77 25.01
CA ARG A 171 1.85 -24.01 24.07
C ARG A 171 1.93 -22.51 24.32
N ARG A 172 2.07 -22.08 25.58
CA ARG A 172 2.31 -20.67 25.93
C ARG A 172 3.64 -20.17 25.38
N VAL A 173 4.71 -20.95 25.55
CA VAL A 173 6.05 -20.60 25.02
C VAL A 173 6.01 -20.45 23.50
N PHE A 174 5.35 -21.38 22.79
CA PHE A 174 5.20 -21.29 21.34
C PHE A 174 4.48 -20.01 20.88
N HIS A 175 3.39 -19.61 21.54
CA HIS A 175 2.69 -18.36 21.23
C HIS A 175 3.53 -17.11 21.52
N ILE A 176 4.32 -17.13 22.60
CA ILE A 176 5.24 -16.03 22.92
C ILE A 176 6.35 -15.94 21.87
N LEU A 177 6.90 -17.07 21.40
CA LEU A 177 7.91 -17.10 20.34
C LEU A 177 7.36 -16.55 19.01
N LEU A 178 6.12 -16.89 18.65
CA LEU A 178 5.46 -16.32 17.48
C LEU A 178 5.26 -14.81 17.59
N LEU A 179 4.89 -14.32 18.78
CA LEU A 179 4.70 -12.89 19.01
C LEU A 179 6.03 -12.13 18.94
N VAL A 180 7.08 -12.63 19.60
CA VAL A 180 8.42 -12.03 19.55
C VAL A 180 9.01 -12.12 18.14
N GLY A 181 8.86 -13.27 17.48
CA GLY A 181 9.29 -13.49 16.10
C GLY A 181 8.59 -12.54 15.12
N GLY A 182 7.28 -12.32 15.29
CA GLY A 182 6.52 -11.34 14.52
C GLY A 182 7.04 -9.91 14.70
N ILE A 183 7.28 -9.49 15.95
CA ILE A 183 7.84 -8.15 16.23
C ILE A 183 9.23 -7.98 15.60
N ALA A 184 10.09 -9.00 15.74
CA ALA A 184 11.43 -8.97 15.14
C ALA A 184 11.37 -8.91 13.61
N ALA A 185 10.52 -9.74 12.98
CA ALA A 185 10.32 -9.76 11.53
C ALA A 185 9.80 -8.43 11.00
N SER A 186 8.86 -7.80 11.71
CA SER A 186 8.34 -6.46 11.37
C SER A 186 9.44 -5.41 11.41
N GLY A 187 10.30 -5.43 12.44
CA GLY A 187 11.43 -4.52 12.56
C GLY A 187 12.43 -4.68 11.41
N VAL A 188 12.79 -5.93 11.08
CA VAL A 188 13.68 -6.24 9.97
C VAL A 188 13.09 -5.79 8.63
N ALA A 189 11.81 -6.11 8.36
CA ALA A 189 11.13 -5.71 7.13
C ALA A 189 11.06 -4.20 6.98
N THR A 190 10.72 -3.48 8.06
CA THR A 190 10.70 -2.01 8.08
C THR A 190 12.09 -1.43 7.81
N GLY A 191 13.12 -2.01 8.41
CA GLY A 191 14.51 -1.59 8.19
C GLY A 191 14.96 -1.77 6.75
N ILE A 192 14.66 -2.92 6.13
CA ILE A 192 15.01 -3.19 4.72
C ILE A 192 14.24 -2.24 3.79
N ASN A 193 12.94 -2.05 4.00
CA ASN A 193 12.13 -1.15 3.20
C ASN A 193 12.59 0.32 3.33
N LEU A 194 13.02 0.73 4.52
CA LEU A 194 13.55 2.08 4.73
C LEU A 194 14.93 2.27 4.08
N TYR A 195 15.81 1.28 4.21
CA TYR A 195 17.14 1.32 3.60
C TYR A 195 17.05 1.36 2.07
N THR A 196 16.22 0.50 1.48
CA THR A 196 15.97 0.49 0.03
C THR A 196 15.36 1.81 -0.44
N ALA A 197 14.47 2.43 0.33
CA ALA A 197 13.92 3.75 0.00
C ALA A 197 14.98 4.86 -0.04
N ILE A 198 16.01 4.79 0.80
CA ILE A 198 17.11 5.77 0.83
C ILE A 198 18.05 5.55 -0.36
N GLU A 199 18.43 4.30 -0.63
CA GLU A 199 19.30 3.94 -1.75
C GLU A 199 18.65 4.27 -3.11
N ASP A 200 17.36 3.97 -3.26
CA ASP A 200 16.62 4.19 -4.51
C ASP A 200 16.48 5.67 -4.87
N ARG A 201 16.56 6.61 -3.91
CA ARG A 201 16.49 8.05 -4.23
C ARG A 201 17.59 8.47 -5.21
N GLY A 202 18.80 7.92 -5.08
CA GLY A 202 19.89 8.19 -6.03
C GLY A 202 19.66 7.59 -7.42
N SER A 203 18.96 6.46 -7.49
CA SER A 203 18.65 5.76 -8.74
C SER A 203 17.49 6.39 -9.52
N VAL A 204 16.50 6.96 -8.83
CA VAL A 204 15.35 7.64 -9.45
C VAL A 204 15.78 8.82 -10.32
N ASP A 205 16.71 9.65 -9.84
CA ASP A 205 17.19 10.81 -10.59
C ASP A 205 17.87 10.38 -11.90
N SER A 206 18.63 9.28 -11.86
CA SER A 206 19.28 8.71 -13.04
C SER A 206 18.26 8.10 -14.03
N CYS A 207 17.26 7.35 -13.53
CA CYS A 207 16.25 6.71 -14.38
C CYS A 207 15.30 7.69 -15.05
N SER A 208 14.93 8.79 -14.37
CA SER A 208 14.06 9.82 -14.96
C SER A 208 14.71 10.48 -16.18
N SER A 209 16.02 10.74 -16.11
CA SER A 209 16.83 11.27 -17.21
C SER A 209 16.93 10.27 -18.38
N ILE A 210 17.18 8.99 -18.10
CA ILE A 210 17.24 7.95 -19.13
C ILE A 210 15.87 7.74 -19.81
N ARG A 211 14.77 7.76 -19.04
CA ARG A 211 13.41 7.64 -19.60
C ARG A 211 13.06 8.82 -20.50
N ALA A 212 13.43 10.04 -20.12
CA ALA A 212 13.24 11.22 -20.98
C ALA A 212 14.01 11.10 -22.30
N GLN A 213 15.23 10.54 -22.28
CA GLN A 213 16.01 10.27 -23.49
C GLN A 213 15.40 9.16 -24.36
N CYS A 214 14.85 8.10 -23.75
CA CYS A 214 14.13 7.04 -24.48
C CYS A 214 12.86 7.60 -25.15
N GLN A 215 12.05 8.39 -24.43
CA GLN A 215 10.80 8.97 -24.96
C GLN A 215 11.05 10.00 -26.07
N ALA A 216 12.14 10.77 -25.99
CA ALA A 216 12.53 11.71 -27.05
C ALA A 216 12.93 10.99 -28.37
N LYS A 217 13.40 9.74 -28.30
CA LYS A 217 13.71 8.93 -29.49
C LYS A 217 12.48 8.33 -30.18
N ASP A 218 11.36 8.20 -29.47
CA ASP A 218 10.11 7.67 -30.03
C ASP A 218 9.19 8.77 -30.61
N THR A 219 9.56 10.06 -30.48
CA THR A 219 8.95 11.11 -31.29
C THR A 219 9.35 10.91 -32.76
N PRO A 220 8.41 10.78 -33.71
CA PRO A 220 8.74 10.60 -35.12
C PRO A 220 9.24 11.92 -35.69
N THR A 221 10.50 12.27 -35.44
CA THR A 221 11.22 13.13 -36.37
C THR A 221 11.51 12.27 -37.60
N GLY A 222 10.90 12.67 -38.72
CA GLY A 222 10.99 11.99 -40.00
C GLY A 222 12.40 11.97 -40.57
N HIS A 223 13.24 11.07 -40.06
CA HIS A 223 14.44 10.62 -40.75
C HIS A 223 14.22 9.19 -41.21
N CYS A 224 13.61 9.09 -42.41
CA CYS A 224 13.96 8.01 -43.33
C CYS A 224 15.48 7.94 -43.39
N PHE A 225 16.03 6.79 -42.98
CA PHE A 225 17.32 6.33 -43.43
C PHE A 225 17.34 6.37 -44.95
N THR A 226 17.94 7.42 -45.51
CA THR A 226 18.56 7.37 -46.83
C THR A 226 20.00 6.94 -46.64
N SER A 227 20.41 6.03 -47.54
CA SER A 227 21.73 5.42 -47.75
C SER A 227 22.00 4.13 -46.99
#